data_AF-A0A812V084-F1
#
_entry.id   AF-A0A812V084-F1
#
_cell.length_a   1.000
_cell.length_b   1.000
_cell.length_c   1.000
_cell.angle_alpha   90.00
_cell.angle_beta   90.00
_cell.angle_gamma   90.00
#
_symmetry.space_group_name_H-M   'P 1'
#
loop_
_entity.id
_entity.type
_entity.pdbx_description
1 polymer ?
#
loop_
_entity_poly.entity_id
_entity_poly.type
_entity_poly.pdbx_seq_one_letter_code
_entity_poly.pdbx_strand_id
1 'polypeptide(L)'
;VWEHRDVILPLPLSSLCALRALQRLSVRGDVPLVDLIYLDSAHEKGETLLEMVQAFRLLRGGGVLLGDDLDWPAVQGDLHQFLQTLDPAACCGAEDDLLSSIPGLHFCVQSGRGYWILDSKPRQWLVRKSGRSESTDLRSLQQSMQGEVRGKLRAQGFWGYSGCYDKKPP
;
A
#
# COMPACT_ATOMS: atom_id res chain seq x y z
N VAL A 1 25.53 2.29 8.42
CA VAL A 1 25.46 1.36 7.27
C VAL A 1 24.65 0.17 7.73
N TRP A 2 23.51 -0.09 7.11
CA TRP A 2 22.70 -1.27 7.42
C TRP A 2 23.34 -2.47 6.73
N GLU A 3 23.82 -3.45 7.49
CA GLU A 3 24.22 -4.74 6.91
C GLU A 3 22.95 -5.53 6.63
N HIS A 4 22.79 -5.96 5.37
CA HIS A 4 21.75 -6.91 5.00
C HIS A 4 22.07 -8.22 5.71
N ARG A 5 21.27 -8.57 6.72
CA ARG A 5 21.36 -9.88 7.37
C ARG A 5 20.34 -10.77 6.65
N ASP A 6 20.77 -11.94 6.20
CA ASP A 6 19.90 -12.97 5.58
C ASP A 6 18.99 -13.61 6.64
N VAL A 7 18.19 -12.76 7.29
CA VAL A 7 17.34 -13.10 8.43
C VAL A 7 15.91 -12.85 8.02
N ILE A 8 15.11 -13.91 8.07
CA ILE A 8 13.67 -13.83 7.88
C ILE A 8 13.05 -13.56 9.25
N LEU A 9 12.36 -12.42 9.40
CA LEU A 9 11.60 -12.08 10.60
C LEU A 9 10.11 -12.37 10.37
N PRO A 10 9.57 -13.49 10.90
CA PRO A 10 8.15 -13.73 10.80
C PRO A 10 7.37 -12.74 11.69
N LEU A 11 6.34 -12.12 11.13
CA LEU A 11 5.37 -11.32 11.86
C LEU A 11 4.06 -12.11 11.95
N PRO A 12 3.69 -12.68 13.11
CA PRO A 12 2.46 -13.44 13.27
C PRO A 12 1.25 -12.50 13.38
N LEU A 13 1.00 -11.76 12.31
CA LEU A 13 -0.04 -10.75 12.18
C LEU A 13 -0.74 -10.93 10.84
N SER A 14 -1.99 -10.49 10.73
CA SER A 14 -2.59 -10.31 9.41
C SER A 14 -1.78 -9.28 8.60
N SER A 15 -1.78 -9.42 7.28
CA SER A 15 -1.11 -8.54 6.31
C SER A 15 -1.33 -7.05 6.61
N LEU A 16 -2.59 -6.63 6.76
CA LEU A 16 -2.95 -5.23 7.05
C LEU A 16 -2.41 -4.74 8.40
N CYS A 17 -2.38 -5.60 9.42
CA CYS A 17 -1.78 -5.28 10.71
C CYS A 17 -0.26 -5.14 10.61
N ALA A 18 0.41 -6.05 9.89
CA ALA A 18 1.84 -6.00 9.65
C ALA A 18 2.24 -4.74 8.85
N LEU A 19 1.54 -4.44 7.75
CA LEU A 19 1.76 -3.25 6.94
C LEU A 19 1.63 -1.97 7.77
N ARG A 20 0.58 -1.84 8.58
CA ARG A 20 0.40 -0.68 9.47
C ARG A 20 1.48 -0.57 10.55
N ALA A 21 1.92 -1.69 11.10
CA ALA A 21 3.02 -1.70 12.06
C ALA A 21 4.32 -1.20 11.42
N LEU A 22 4.66 -1.72 10.23
CA LEU A 22 5.83 -1.29 9.46
C LEU A 22 5.77 0.18 9.07
N GLN A 23 4.61 0.67 8.64
CA GLN A 23 4.43 2.10 8.37
C GLN A 23 4.72 2.97 9.59
N ARG A 24 4.27 2.56 10.79
CA ARG A 24 4.56 3.27 12.05
C ARG A 24 6.05 3.27 12.38
N LEU A 25 6.71 2.14 12.23
CA LEU A 25 8.15 2.02 12.44
C LEU A 25 8.94 2.87 11.44
N SER A 26 8.46 2.93 10.19
CA SER A 26 9.06 3.76 9.14
C SER A 26 8.95 5.25 9.43
N VAL A 27 7.76 5.72 9.84
CA VAL A 27 7.56 7.12 10.23
C VAL A 27 8.40 7.50 11.46
N ARG A 28 8.67 6.55 12.37
CA ARG A 28 9.55 6.76 13.52
C ARG A 28 11.04 6.74 13.17
N GLY A 29 11.41 6.26 11.98
CA GLY A 29 12.79 6.07 11.55
C GLY A 29 13.44 4.80 12.11
N ASP A 30 12.66 3.88 12.67
CA ASP A 30 13.16 2.60 13.20
C ASP A 30 13.48 1.60 12.08
N VAL A 31 12.75 1.70 10.96
CA VAL A 31 12.88 0.82 9.77
C VAL A 31 12.84 1.69 8.51
N PRO A 32 13.65 1.44 7.47
CA PRO A 32 13.56 2.20 6.21
C PRO A 32 12.27 1.86 5.43
N LEU A 33 11.95 2.68 4.42
CA LEU A 33 10.93 2.31 3.44
C LEU A 33 11.39 1.08 2.62
N VAL A 34 10.41 0.36 2.06
CA VAL A 34 10.64 -0.97 1.48
C VAL A 34 10.98 -0.88 -0.01
N ASP A 35 11.94 -1.68 -0.46
CA ASP A 35 12.31 -1.84 -1.87
C ASP A 35 11.31 -2.65 -2.68
N LEU A 36 10.79 -3.73 -2.08
CA LEU A 36 10.01 -4.76 -2.74
C LEU A 36 8.93 -5.30 -1.80
N ILE A 37 7.68 -5.37 -2.26
CA ILE A 37 6.60 -6.06 -1.55
C ILE A 37 5.95 -7.05 -2.49
N TYR A 38 5.89 -8.33 -2.07
CA TYR A 38 5.08 -9.37 -2.67
C TYR A 38 3.75 -9.49 -1.92
N LEU A 39 2.64 -9.44 -2.64
CA LEU A 39 1.30 -9.69 -2.12
C LEU A 39 0.76 -11.01 -2.65
N ASP A 40 0.44 -11.89 -1.71
CA ASP A 40 -0.32 -13.13 -1.87
C ASP A 40 -1.59 -12.95 -1.02
N SER A 41 -2.65 -12.47 -1.67
CA SER A 41 -3.83 -11.93 -0.98
C SER A 41 -4.90 -13.01 -0.78
N ALA A 42 -5.92 -12.74 0.03
CA ALA A 42 -7.02 -13.68 0.27
C ALA A 42 -7.92 -13.93 -0.97
N HIS A 43 -7.70 -13.20 -2.06
CA HIS A 43 -8.48 -13.24 -3.30
C HIS A 43 -9.95 -12.81 -3.16
N GLU A 44 -10.28 -12.17 -2.04
CA GLU A 44 -11.58 -11.55 -1.81
C GLU A 44 -11.61 -10.11 -2.32
N LYS A 45 -12.65 -9.79 -3.09
CA LYS A 45 -12.81 -8.45 -3.68
C LYS A 45 -12.85 -7.38 -2.58
N GLY A 46 -12.00 -6.37 -2.71
CA GLY A 46 -11.86 -5.26 -1.79
C GLY A 46 -10.79 -5.48 -0.71
N GLU A 47 -10.47 -6.72 -0.35
CA GLU A 47 -9.38 -7.00 0.60
C GLU A 47 -8.03 -6.79 -0.07
N THR A 48 -7.85 -7.33 -1.28
CA THR A 48 -6.65 -7.14 -2.09
C THR A 48 -6.40 -5.66 -2.38
N LEU A 49 -7.45 -4.90 -2.70
CA LEU A 49 -7.35 -3.45 -2.88
C LEU A 49 -6.80 -2.75 -1.63
N LEU A 50 -7.31 -3.08 -0.44
CA LEU A 50 -6.84 -2.48 0.81
C LEU A 50 -5.35 -2.80 1.05
N GLU A 51 -4.93 -4.02 0.78
CA GLU A 51 -3.52 -4.44 0.89
C GLU A 51 -2.63 -3.69 -0.09
N MET A 52 -3.01 -3.61 -1.38
CA MET A 52 -2.28 -2.87 -2.42
C MET A 52 -2.07 -1.42 -2.01
N VAL A 53 -3.12 -0.74 -1.53
CA VAL A 53 -3.04 0.66 -1.07
C VAL A 53 -2.06 0.81 0.10
N GLN A 54 -2.12 -0.08 1.09
CA GLN A 54 -1.25 0.01 2.27
C GLN A 54 0.20 -0.37 1.95
N ALA A 55 0.41 -1.38 1.11
CA ALA A 55 1.71 -1.82 0.64
C ALA A 55 2.40 -0.73 -0.19
N PHE A 56 1.71 -0.13 -1.15
CA PHE A 56 2.30 0.88 -2.04
C PHE A 56 2.79 2.13 -1.28
N ARG A 57 2.13 2.49 -0.17
CA ARG A 57 2.57 3.60 0.70
C ARG A 57 3.87 3.31 1.43
N LEU A 58 4.16 2.04 1.70
CA LEU A 58 5.36 1.60 2.41
C LEU A 58 6.57 1.48 1.47
N LEU A 59 6.35 1.45 0.16
CA LEU A 59 7.44 1.45 -0.82
C LEU A 59 8.17 2.78 -0.86
N ARG A 60 9.49 2.73 -0.96
CA ARG A 60 10.29 3.90 -1.35
C ARG A 60 10.10 4.22 -2.83
N GLY A 61 10.46 5.44 -3.24
CA GLY A 61 10.57 5.79 -4.64
C GLY A 61 11.47 4.81 -5.42
N GLY A 62 10.97 4.33 -6.56
CA GLY A 62 11.61 3.28 -7.36
C GLY A 62 11.34 1.85 -6.90
N GLY A 63 10.68 1.66 -5.75
CA GLY A 63 10.31 0.35 -5.22
C GLY A 63 9.19 -0.32 -6.01
N VAL A 64 9.06 -1.64 -5.86
CA VAL A 64 8.16 -2.48 -6.66
C VAL A 64 7.14 -3.16 -5.77
N LEU A 65 5.87 -2.99 -6.13
CA LEU A 65 4.78 -3.81 -5.64
C LEU A 65 4.54 -4.91 -6.67
N LEU A 66 4.49 -6.17 -6.23
CA LEU A 66 4.13 -7.29 -7.09
C LEU A 66 3.14 -8.22 -6.39
N GLY A 67 2.40 -8.99 -7.18
CA GLY A 67 1.52 -10.05 -6.70
C GLY A 67 1.21 -11.05 -7.80
N ASP A 68 0.54 -12.12 -7.43
CA ASP A 68 0.11 -13.22 -8.29
C ASP A 68 -1.39 -13.13 -8.61
N ASP A 69 -1.91 -14.23 -9.15
CA ASP A 69 -3.34 -14.48 -9.39
C ASP A 69 -4.08 -13.38 -10.18
N LEU A 70 -3.39 -12.73 -11.12
CA LEU A 70 -4.01 -11.74 -12.03
C LEU A 70 -5.15 -12.36 -12.87
N ASP A 71 -5.14 -13.67 -13.05
CA ASP A 71 -6.20 -14.41 -13.73
C ASP A 71 -7.52 -14.45 -12.95
N TRP A 72 -7.50 -14.08 -11.67
CA TRP A 72 -8.68 -14.05 -10.83
C TRP A 72 -9.41 -12.72 -10.99
N PRO A 73 -10.73 -12.72 -11.31
CA PRO A 73 -11.48 -11.49 -11.55
C PRO A 73 -11.47 -10.50 -10.37
N ALA A 74 -11.41 -11.01 -9.13
CA ALA A 74 -11.32 -10.17 -7.93
C ALA A 74 -10.01 -9.39 -7.89
N VAL A 75 -8.87 -10.07 -8.07
CA VAL A 75 -7.52 -9.46 -8.09
C VAL A 75 -7.40 -8.47 -9.24
N GLN A 76 -7.83 -8.86 -10.44
CA GLN A 76 -7.80 -7.97 -11.61
C GLN A 76 -8.65 -6.71 -11.38
N GLY A 77 -9.86 -6.87 -10.83
CA GLY A 77 -10.76 -5.76 -10.50
C GLY A 77 -10.14 -4.81 -9.48
N ASP A 78 -9.55 -5.35 -8.42
CA ASP A 78 -8.91 -4.59 -7.35
C ASP A 78 -7.63 -3.89 -7.83
N LEU A 79 -6.82 -4.52 -8.68
CA LEU A 79 -5.66 -3.89 -9.31
C LEU A 79 -6.08 -2.70 -10.16
N HIS A 80 -7.11 -2.86 -10.98
CA HIS A 80 -7.65 -1.76 -11.80
C HIS A 80 -8.16 -0.62 -10.93
N GLN A 81 -8.91 -0.93 -9.88
CA GLN A 81 -9.42 0.07 -8.94
C GLN A 81 -8.26 0.77 -8.21
N PHE A 82 -7.24 0.03 -7.77
CA PHE A 82 -6.05 0.56 -7.14
C PHE A 82 -5.33 1.57 -8.05
N LEU A 83 -5.09 1.22 -9.31
CA LEU A 83 -4.44 2.12 -10.28
C LEU A 83 -5.20 3.45 -10.45
N GLN A 84 -6.54 3.42 -10.39
CA GLN A 84 -7.36 4.63 -10.44
C GLN A 84 -7.24 5.51 -9.19
N THR A 85 -6.84 4.96 -8.05
CA THR A 85 -6.57 5.74 -6.84
C THR A 85 -5.25 6.50 -6.90
N LEU A 86 -4.36 6.15 -7.85
CA LEU A 86 -3.02 6.71 -7.96
C LEU A 86 -3.00 7.95 -8.87
N ASP A 87 -2.13 8.89 -8.51
CA ASP A 87 -1.77 10.03 -9.35
C ASP A 87 -1.07 9.57 -10.65
N PRO A 88 -1.30 10.24 -11.80
CA PRO A 88 -0.33 10.52 -12.83
C PRO A 88 0.97 9.75 -12.85
N ALA A 89 1.81 10.36 -12.04
CA ALA A 89 3.23 10.24 -11.93
C ALA A 89 3.59 9.50 -10.63
N ALA A 90 2.66 8.73 -10.05
CA ALA A 90 2.95 7.86 -8.93
C ALA A 90 3.64 6.56 -9.38
N CYS A 91 3.44 6.14 -10.63
CA CYS A 91 4.01 4.91 -11.18
C CYS A 91 4.96 5.23 -12.35
N CYS A 92 5.96 4.38 -12.54
CA CYS A 92 6.76 4.38 -13.77
C CYS A 92 5.94 3.84 -14.95
N GLY A 93 6.20 4.37 -16.15
CA GLY A 93 5.58 3.91 -17.39
C GLY A 93 6.37 2.81 -18.09
N ALA A 94 6.17 2.69 -19.41
CA ALA A 94 6.81 1.69 -20.27
C ALA A 94 8.31 1.94 -20.45
N GLU A 95 8.73 3.20 -20.25
CA GLU A 95 10.10 3.69 -20.36
C GLU A 95 11.02 3.26 -19.21
N ASP A 96 10.54 2.39 -18.33
CA ASP A 96 11.33 1.90 -17.22
C ASP A 96 12.42 0.92 -17.69
N ASP A 97 13.68 1.37 -17.75
CA ASP A 97 14.83 0.59 -18.22
C ASP A 97 15.02 -0.75 -17.48
N LEU A 98 14.72 -0.78 -16.18
CA LEU A 98 14.91 -1.98 -15.37
C LEU A 98 13.87 -3.03 -15.74
N LEU A 99 12.60 -2.66 -15.76
CA LEU A 99 11.51 -3.60 -16.02
C LEU A 99 11.41 -3.98 -17.50
N SER A 100 11.65 -3.04 -18.41
CA SER A 100 11.65 -3.32 -19.85
C SER A 100 12.74 -4.32 -20.28
N SER A 101 13.80 -4.45 -19.49
CA SER A 101 14.88 -5.42 -19.75
C SER A 101 14.56 -6.87 -19.35
N ILE A 102 13.48 -7.09 -18.58
CA ILE A 102 13.13 -8.42 -18.04
C ILE A 102 12.39 -9.24 -19.10
N PRO A 103 12.94 -10.40 -19.53
CA PRO A 103 12.27 -11.25 -20.52
C PRO A 103 10.91 -11.77 -20.02
N GLY A 104 9.89 -11.71 -20.89
CA GLY A 104 8.53 -12.17 -20.58
C GLY A 104 7.69 -11.19 -19.75
N LEU A 105 8.25 -10.02 -19.42
CA LEU A 105 7.51 -8.96 -18.75
C LEU A 105 6.93 -7.98 -19.78
N HIS A 106 5.61 -7.77 -19.71
CA HIS A 106 4.86 -6.96 -20.65
C HIS A 106 4.24 -5.75 -19.97
N PHE A 107 4.50 -4.56 -20.50
CA PHE A 107 3.83 -3.35 -20.02
C PHE A 107 2.40 -3.28 -20.54
N CYS A 108 1.48 -2.94 -19.65
CA CYS A 108 0.06 -2.79 -19.90
C CYS A 108 -0.41 -1.43 -19.40
N VAL A 109 -1.40 -0.85 -20.09
CA VAL A 109 -2.02 0.42 -19.70
C VAL A 109 -3.50 0.21 -19.48
N GLN A 110 -3.97 0.61 -18.29
CA GLN A 110 -5.39 0.65 -17.96
C GLN A 110 -5.75 2.07 -17.50
N SER A 111 -6.72 2.69 -18.15
CA SER A 111 -7.19 4.05 -17.80
C SER A 111 -6.07 5.11 -17.71
N GLY A 112 -5.04 5.00 -18.57
CA GLY A 112 -3.89 5.91 -18.57
C GLY A 112 -2.90 5.68 -17.41
N ARG A 113 -2.95 4.51 -16.78
CA ARG A 113 -2.01 4.06 -15.74
C ARG A 113 -1.32 2.78 -16.17
N GLY A 114 0.01 2.78 -16.04
CA GLY A 114 0.86 1.65 -16.38
C GLY A 114 0.96 0.63 -15.26
N TYR A 115 0.96 -0.65 -15.63
CA TYR A 115 1.41 -1.75 -14.79
C TYR A 115 2.07 -2.79 -15.70
N TRP A 116 2.78 -3.75 -15.13
CA TRP A 116 3.43 -4.79 -15.90
C TRP A 116 2.85 -6.15 -15.53
N ILE A 117 2.92 -7.08 -16.49
CA ILE A 117 2.43 -8.44 -16.36
C ILE A 117 3.57 -9.38 -16.74
N LEU A 118 3.82 -10.38 -15.91
CA LEU A 118 4.65 -11.52 -16.27
C LEU A 118 3.75 -12.61 -16.83
N ASP A 119 4.06 -13.11 -18.03
CA ASP A 119 3.28 -14.17 -18.70
C ASP A 119 3.59 -15.55 -18.10
N SER A 120 3.27 -15.71 -16.82
CA SER A 120 3.34 -16.95 -16.04
C SER A 120 1.95 -17.56 -15.84
N LYS A 121 1.89 -18.77 -15.28
CA LYS A 121 0.63 -19.38 -14.82
C LYS A 121 0.75 -19.75 -13.33
N PRO A 122 -0.01 -19.08 -12.43
CA PRO A 122 -0.89 -17.93 -12.68
C PRO A 122 -0.11 -16.68 -13.15
N ARG A 123 -0.78 -15.76 -13.85
CA ARG A 123 -0.16 -14.49 -14.27
C ARG A 123 0.15 -13.61 -13.05
N GLN A 124 1.35 -13.06 -13.03
CA GLN A 124 1.77 -12.10 -12.01
C GLN A 124 1.68 -10.67 -12.54
N TRP A 125 1.44 -9.74 -11.63
CA TRP A 125 1.36 -8.31 -11.92
C TRP A 125 2.37 -7.55 -11.07
N LEU A 126 2.83 -6.41 -11.59
CA LEU A 126 3.70 -5.53 -10.83
C LEU A 126 3.48 -4.06 -11.17
N VAL A 127 3.70 -3.21 -10.17
CA VAL A 127 3.60 -1.75 -10.23
C VAL A 127 4.86 -1.18 -9.61
N ARG A 128 5.60 -0.39 -10.39
CA ARG A 128 6.80 0.29 -9.89
C ARG A 128 6.47 1.73 -9.51
N LYS A 129 6.76 2.08 -8.26
CA LYS A 129 6.58 3.42 -7.74
C LYS A 129 7.61 4.36 -8.36
N SER A 130 7.18 5.55 -8.76
CA SER A 130 8.06 6.55 -9.35
C SER A 130 9.16 6.99 -8.37
N GLY A 131 10.35 7.32 -8.89
CA GLY A 131 11.56 7.64 -8.13
C GLY A 131 11.55 8.99 -7.39
N ARG A 132 10.49 9.30 -6.63
CA ARG A 132 10.46 10.48 -5.75
C ARG A 132 11.44 10.30 -4.59
N SER A 133 11.87 11.41 -3.97
CA SER A 133 12.72 11.36 -2.78
C SER A 133 12.02 10.62 -1.63
N GLU A 134 12.75 9.76 -0.93
CA GLU A 134 12.27 9.05 0.26
C GLU A 134 11.68 9.99 1.32
N SER A 135 12.22 11.20 1.45
CA SER A 135 11.68 12.24 2.34
C SER A 135 10.26 12.68 1.98
N THR A 136 9.94 12.71 0.68
CA THR A 136 8.59 12.99 0.17
C THR A 136 7.66 11.84 0.50
N ASP A 137 8.11 10.61 0.29
CA ASP A 137 7.31 9.41 0.58
C ASP A 137 6.98 9.27 2.06
N LEU A 138 7.97 9.48 2.95
CA LEU A 138 7.75 9.46 4.40
C LEU A 138 6.78 10.56 4.84
N ARG A 139 6.85 11.77 4.27
CA ARG A 139 5.89 12.85 4.56
C ARG A 139 4.49 12.49 4.10
N SER A 140 4.33 11.93 2.90
CA SER A 140 3.04 11.47 2.40
C SER A 140 2.46 10.36 3.28
N LEU A 141 3.30 9.42 3.73
CA LEU A 141 2.90 8.37 4.66
C LEU A 141 2.45 8.93 6.02
N GLN A 142 3.23 9.86 6.59
CA GLN A 142 2.89 10.51 7.85
C GLN A 142 1.57 11.29 7.77
N GLN A 143 1.34 12.04 6.68
CA GLN A 143 0.08 12.76 6.44
C GLN A 143 -1.12 11.81 6.34
N SER A 144 -0.96 10.69 5.63
CA SER A 144 -2.01 9.66 5.54
C SER A 144 -2.40 9.12 6.91
N MET A 145 -1.42 8.82 7.75
CA MET A 145 -1.66 8.30 9.10
C MET A 145 -2.36 9.33 10.00
N GLN A 146 -2.03 10.62 9.88
CA GLN A 146 -2.70 11.69 10.62
C GLN A 146 -4.14 11.93 10.13
N GLY A 147 -4.39 11.79 8.82
CA GLY A 147 -5.71 11.85 8.21
C GLY A 147 -6.65 10.75 8.72
N GLU A 148 -6.15 9.51 8.86
CA GLU A 148 -6.92 8.40 9.45
C GLU A 148 -7.31 8.68 10.91
N VAL A 149 -6.43 9.28 11.71
CA VAL A 149 -6.72 9.63 13.12
C VAL A 149 -7.80 10.71 13.20
N ARG A 150 -7.72 11.76 12.36
CA ARG A 150 -8.74 12.82 12.30
C ARG A 150 -10.08 12.33 11.78
N GLY A 151 -10.09 11.42 10.79
CA GLY A 151 -11.31 10.79 10.29
C GLY A 151 -12.02 9.95 11.35
N LYS A 152 -11.26 9.20 12.16
CA LYS A 152 -11.82 8.43 13.30
C LYS A 152 -12.40 9.32 14.40
N LEU A 153 -11.76 10.46 14.72
CA LEU A 153 -12.28 11.42 15.70
C LEU A 153 -13.57 12.13 15.23
N ARG A 154 -13.78 12.29 13.91
CA ARG A 154 -15.06 12.78 13.36
C ARG A 154 -16.13 11.70 13.26
N ALA A 155 -15.77 10.46 12.95
CA ALA A 155 -16.70 9.33 12.86
C ALA A 155 -17.15 8.84 14.25
N GLN A 156 -16.30 8.98 15.27
CA GLN A 156 -16.67 8.84 16.68
C GLN A 156 -17.31 10.13 17.20
N GLY A 157 -18.38 10.58 16.54
CA GLY A 157 -19.25 11.64 17.03
C GLY A 157 -19.70 11.31 18.45
N PHE A 158 -18.96 11.89 19.39
CA PHE A 158 -19.34 12.45 20.67
C PHE A 158 -20.87 12.48 20.90
N TRP A 159 -21.46 11.33 21.21
CA TRP A 159 -22.68 11.30 22.02
C TRP A 159 -22.25 11.64 23.43
N GLY A 160 -22.19 12.95 23.72
CA GLY A 160 -22.08 13.43 25.07
C GLY A 160 -23.28 12.91 25.86
N TYR A 161 -23.07 11.85 26.65
CA TYR A 161 -23.95 11.50 27.75
C TYR A 161 -23.93 12.68 28.73
N SER A 162 -24.90 13.59 28.58
CA SER A 162 -25.16 14.62 29.57
C SER A 162 -25.88 13.95 30.74
N GLY A 163 -25.09 13.36 31.65
CA GLY A 163 -25.56 12.94 32.95
C GLY A 163 -25.77 14.17 33.84
N CYS A 164 -26.95 14.78 33.78
CA CYS A 164 -27.36 15.77 34.77
C CYS A 164 -28.07 15.05 35.92
N TYR A 165 -27.33 14.94 37.03
CA TYR A 165 -27.83 14.56 38.33
C TYR A 165 -28.95 15.49 38.80
N ASP A 166 -29.99 14.86 39.35
CA ASP A 166 -31.06 15.44 40.16
C ASP A 166 -30.54 16.39 41.25
N LYS A 167 -31.09 17.60 41.31
CA LYS A 167 -31.19 18.39 42.55
C LYS A 167 -32.55 19.10 42.58
N LYS A 168 -33.49 18.53 43.35
CA LYS A 168 -34.67 19.25 43.86
C LYS A 168 -34.24 20.28 44.91
N PRO A 169 -34.72 21.53 44.87
CA PRO A 169 -34.60 22.46 45.99
C PRO A 169 -35.73 22.26 47.02
N PRO A 170 -35.56 22.76 48.26
CA PRO A 170 -36.53 22.63 49.36
C PRO A 170 -37.82 23.42 49.13
#